data_AF-A0A6A7LF51-F1
#
_entry.id   AF-A0A6A7LF51-F1
#
_cell.length_a   1.000
_cell.length_b   1.000
_cell.length_c   1.000
_cell.angle_alpha   90.00
_cell.angle_beta   90.00
_cell.angle_gamma   90.00
#
_symmetry.space_group_name_H-M   'P 1'
#
loop_
_entity.id
_entity.type
_entity.pdbx_description
1 polymer ?
#
loop_
_entity_poly.entity_id
_entity_poly.type
_entity_poly.pdbx_seq_one_letter_code
_entity_poly.pdbx_strand_id
1 'polypeptide(L)' 'MIDTNRTRLLDSGYFESQTWGALHKAWKGYVIAKNKCEFERVEYYANAIQKLQKELGLTVSSFPDLGLEPQVYTSDDS' A
#
# COMPACT_ATOMS: atom_id res chain seq x y z
N MET A 1 -2.25 -30.27 -1.80
CA MET A 1 -1.77 -29.38 -0.73
C MET A 1 -1.83 -27.97 -1.27
N ILE A 2 -2.74 -27.13 -0.74
CA ILE A 2 -2.74 -25.71 -1.06
C ILE A 2 -1.94 -25.06 0.05
N ASP A 3 -0.65 -24.84 -0.20
CA ASP A 3 0.23 -24.06 0.67
C ASP A 3 -0.31 -22.64 0.73
N THR A 4 -1.22 -22.46 1.68
CA THR A 4 -1.89 -21.19 1.84
C THR A 4 -0.87 -20.28 2.51
N ASN A 5 -0.55 -19.15 1.88
CA ASN A 5 0.21 -18.00 2.43
C ASN A 5 -0.45 -17.38 3.70
N ARG A 6 -1.04 -18.20 4.57
CA ARG A 6 -1.60 -17.86 5.87
C ARG A 6 -0.51 -17.81 6.95
N THR A 7 0.73 -18.18 6.65
CA THR A 7 1.77 -18.36 7.65
C THR A 7 2.82 -17.24 7.67
N ARG A 8 2.87 -16.38 6.64
CA ARG A 8 3.81 -15.26 6.64
C ARG A 8 3.25 -14.16 7.56
N LEU A 9 3.73 -14.17 8.78
CA LEU A 9 3.55 -13.08 9.73
C LEU A 9 4.43 -11.92 9.26
N LEU A 10 3.85 -10.73 9.14
CA LEU A 10 4.60 -9.53 8.81
C LEU A 10 5.19 -8.92 10.09
N ASP A 11 6.14 -8.01 9.93
CA ASP A 11 6.75 -7.28 11.06
C ASP A 11 5.72 -6.48 11.87
N SER A 12 4.57 -6.15 11.26
CA SER A 12 3.43 -5.53 11.92
C SER A 12 2.62 -6.48 12.82
N GLY A 13 2.95 -7.78 12.84
CA GLY A 13 2.24 -8.82 13.59
C GLY A 13 0.95 -9.31 12.92
N TYR A 14 0.61 -8.76 11.74
CA TYR A 14 -0.53 -9.22 10.94
C TYR A 14 -0.11 -10.33 9.97
N PHE A 15 -1.06 -11.20 9.63
CA PHE A 15 -0.84 -12.17 8.57
C PHE A 15 -0.86 -11.49 7.21
N GLU A 16 -0.02 -11.97 6.29
CA GLU A 16 0.03 -11.48 4.91
C GLU A 16 -1.38 -11.42 4.27
N SER A 17 -2.20 -12.45 4.48
CA SER A 17 -3.59 -12.48 3.99
C SER A 17 -4.48 -11.36 4.54
N GLN A 18 -4.26 -10.91 5.78
CA GLN A 18 -4.98 -9.78 6.36
C GLN A 18 -4.50 -8.47 5.73
N THR A 19 -3.19 -8.31 5.53
CA THR A 19 -2.59 -7.14 4.88
C THR A 19 -3.00 -7.01 3.42
N TRP A 20 -3.11 -8.11 2.68
CA TRP A 20 -3.72 -8.15 1.34
C TRP A 20 -5.18 -7.70 1.36
N GLY A 21 -5.96 -8.14 2.36
CA GLY A 21 -7.33 -7.69 2.55
C GLY A 21 -7.44 -6.20 2.85
N ALA A 22 -6.54 -5.67 3.68
CA ALA A 22 -6.44 -4.25 3.99
C ALA A 22 -6.04 -3.44 2.75
N LEU A 23 -5.07 -3.93 1.97
CA LEU A 23 -4.60 -3.31 0.74
C LEU A 23 -5.74 -3.18 -0.27
N HIS A 24 -6.50 -4.26 -0.47
CA HIS A 24 -7.66 -4.24 -1.36
C HIS A 24 -8.71 -3.21 -0.92
N LYS A 25 -8.99 -3.09 0.38
CA LYS A 25 -9.92 -2.09 0.92
C LYS A 25 -9.39 -0.67 0.74
N ALA A 26 -8.11 -0.43 0.96
CA ALA A 26 -7.48 0.87 0.78
C ALA A 26 -7.57 1.35 -0.67
N TRP A 27 -7.32 0.46 -1.63
CA TRP A 27 -7.52 0.75 -3.06
C TRP A 27 -8.96 1.13 -3.41
N LYS A 28 -9.95 0.40 -2.87
CA LYS A 28 -11.37 0.76 -3.08
C LYS A 28 -11.69 2.14 -2.47
N GLY A 29 -11.18 2.42 -1.27
CA GLY A 29 -11.31 3.72 -0.62
C GLY A 29 -10.72 4.85 -1.46
N TYR A 30 -9.51 4.65 -1.99
CA TYR A 30 -8.83 5.61 -2.87
C TYR A 30 -9.68 5.94 -4.10
N VAL A 31 -10.22 4.93 -4.80
CA VAL A 31 -11.06 5.15 -5.99
C VAL A 31 -12.36 5.88 -5.65
N ILE A 32 -13.02 5.52 -4.53
CA ILE A 32 -14.24 6.20 -4.08
C ILE A 32 -13.95 7.65 -3.72
N ALA A 33 -12.88 7.91 -2.96
CA ALA A 33 -12.46 9.25 -2.57
C ALA A 33 -12.11 10.10 -3.80
N LYS A 34 -11.41 9.51 -4.80
CA LYS A 34 -11.08 10.18 -6.06
C LYS A 34 -12.34 10.54 -6.85
N ASN A 35 -13.31 9.63 -6.94
CA ASN A 35 -14.60 9.89 -7.59
C ASN A 35 -15.45 10.94 -6.87
N LYS A 36 -15.29 11.08 -5.55
CA LYS A 36 -15.97 12.10 -4.74
C LYS A 36 -15.20 13.43 -4.65
N CYS A 37 -14.02 13.53 -5.27
CA CYS A 37 -13.10 14.66 -5.13
C CYS A 37 -12.73 14.98 -3.65
N GLU A 38 -12.67 13.96 -2.79
CA GLU A 38 -12.29 14.09 -1.37
C GLU A 38 -10.76 13.99 -1.23
N PHE A 39 -10.02 15.02 -1.64
CA PHE A 39 -8.55 14.98 -1.75
C PHE A 39 -7.82 14.52 -0.48
N GLU A 40 -8.25 14.99 0.71
CA GLU A 40 -7.69 14.54 1.99
C GLU A 40 -7.82 13.01 2.20
N ARG A 41 -8.93 12.43 1.77
CA ARG A 41 -9.16 10.99 1.85
C ARG A 41 -8.31 10.23 0.82
N VAL A 42 -8.17 10.79 -0.39
CA VAL A 42 -7.32 10.21 -1.43
C VAL A 42 -5.87 10.12 -0.94
N GLU A 43 -5.35 11.17 -0.30
CA GLU A 43 -4.01 11.18 0.30
C GLU A 43 -3.86 10.17 1.44
N TYR A 44 -4.85 10.09 2.33
CA TYR A 44 -4.87 9.10 3.41
C TYR A 44 -4.81 7.66 2.86
N TYR A 45 -5.62 7.34 1.85
CA TYR A 45 -5.62 6.01 1.25
C TYR A 45 -4.35 5.72 0.46
N ALA A 46 -3.79 6.69 -0.24
CA ALA A 46 -2.51 6.54 -0.95
C ALA A 46 -1.37 6.19 0.01
N ASN A 47 -1.23 6.92 1.12
CA ASN A 47 -0.25 6.61 2.17
C ASN A 47 -0.46 5.20 2.76
N ALA A 48 -1.71 4.82 3.02
CA ALA A 48 -2.03 3.48 3.51
C ALA A 48 -1.63 2.38 2.50
N ILE A 49 -1.89 2.59 1.21
CA ILE A 49 -1.50 1.67 0.14
C ILE A 49 0.02 1.49 0.11
N GLN A 50 0.78 2.58 0.12
CA GLN A 50 2.24 2.52 0.09
C GLN A 50 2.81 1.76 1.31
N LYS A 51 2.26 2.01 2.50
CA LYS A 51 2.66 1.30 3.72
C LYS A 51 2.38 -0.20 3.63
N LEU A 52 1.20 -0.58 3.19
CA LEU A 52 0.80 -1.99 3.05
C LEU A 52 1.62 -2.71 1.97
N GLN A 53 1.92 -2.04 0.85
CA GLN A 53 2.82 -2.57 -0.17
C GLN A 53 4.23 -2.80 0.37
N LYS A 54 4.77 -1.85 1.13
CA LYS A 54 6.08 -1.99 1.78
C LYS A 54 6.10 -3.17 2.76
N GLU A 55 5.06 -3.31 3.58
CA GLU A 55 4.93 -4.47 4.50
C GLU A 55 4.89 -5.80 3.74
N LEU A 56 4.20 -5.87 2.61
CA LEU A 56 4.14 -7.07 1.77
C LEU A 56 5.44 -7.33 0.99
N GLY A 57 6.37 -6.37 0.95
CA GLY A 57 7.56 -6.42 0.10
C GLY A 57 7.26 -6.20 -1.38
N LEU A 58 6.15 -5.52 -1.69
CA LEU A 58 5.75 -5.15 -3.04
C LEU A 58 6.36 -3.81 -3.44
N THR A 59 6.46 -3.59 -4.75
CA THR A 59 6.80 -2.28 -5.30
C THR A 59 5.74 -1.26 -4.87
N VAL A 60 6.19 -0.17 -4.25
CA VAL A 60 5.34 0.92 -3.77
C VAL A 60 4.76 1.67 -4.98
N SER A 61 3.45 1.85 -5.01
CA SER A 61 2.78 2.60 -6.07
C SER A 61 3.03 4.11 -5.92
N SER A 62 3.36 4.75 -7.03
CA SER A 62 3.47 6.19 -7.19
C SER A 62 2.09 6.82 -7.38
N PHE A 63 1.81 7.90 -6.66
CA PHE A 63 0.60 8.71 -6.87
C PHE A 63 1.01 10.15 -7.25
N PRO A 64 1.38 10.38 -8.53
CA PRO A 64 1.84 11.70 -8.98
C PRO A 64 0.76 12.78 -8.84
N ASP A 65 -0.53 12.40 -8.95
CA ASP A 65 -1.68 13.28 -8.70
C ASP A 65 -1.68 13.89 -7.28
N LEU A 66 -0.96 13.28 -6.33
CA LEU A 66 -0.87 13.71 -4.94
C LEU A 66 0.54 14.22 -4.56
N GLY A 67 1.50 14.20 -5.48
CA GLY A 67 2.91 14.44 -5.15
C GLY A 67 3.56 13.33 -4.31
N LEU A 68 2.92 12.15 -4.20
CA LEU A 68 3.48 10.99 -3.50
C LEU A 68 4.33 10.18 -4.49
N GLU A 69 5.60 10.57 -4.60
CA GLU A 69 6.62 9.81 -5.31
C GLU A 69 6.95 8.51 -4.54
N PRO A 70 7.20 7.39 -5.23
CA PRO A 70 7.76 6.22 -4.58
C PRO A 70 9.17 6.62 -4.13
N GLN A 71 9.47 6.51 -2.83
CA GLN A 71 10.83 6.74 -2.35
C GLN A 71 11.76 5.65 -2.87
N VAL A 72 12.23 5.85 -4.11
CA VAL A 72 13.42 5.22 -4.63
C VAL A 72 14.57 5.84 -3.86
N TYR A 73 15.05 5.13 -2.84
CA TYR A 73 16.40 5.41 -2.35
C TYR A 73 17.33 5.01 -3.51
N THR A 74 17.68 5.97 -4.36
CA THR A 74 18.88 5.83 -5.17
C THR A 74 20.01 5.82 -4.15
N SER A 75 20.51 4.63 -3.86
CA SER A 75 21.85 4.48 -3.29
C SER A 75 22.82 4.94 -4.37
N ASP A 76 22.94 6.25 -4.56
CA ASP A 76 24.08 6.88 -5.20
C ASP A 76 25.26 6.77 -4.23
N ASP A 77 25.78 5.55 -4.05
CA ASP A 77 27.08 5.32 -3.43
C ASP A 77 28.13 5.53 -4.53
N SER A 78 28.63 6.76 -4.60
CA SER A 78 29.82 7.17 -5.39
C SER A 78 31.11 6.74 -4.72
#